data_AF-Q7VQZ2-F1
#
_entry.id   AF-Q7VQZ2-F1
#
_cell.length_a   1.000
_cell.length_b   1.000
_cell.length_c   1.000
_cell.angle_alpha   90.00
_cell.angle_beta   90.00
_cell.angle_gamma   90.00
#
_symmetry.space_group_name_H-M   'P 1'
#
loop_
_entity.id
_entity.type
_entity.pdbx_description
1 polymer ?
#
loop_
_entity_poly.entity_id
_entity_poly.type
_entity_poly.pdbx_seq_one_letter_code
_entity_poly.pdbx_strand_id
1 'polypeptide(L)'
;MLHIFYIYSKSRKFWAILICSSISLISIALLNQFFFLLKPCILCIYQRCSLFGITIAGLIALISPKTTLLRLFSIFIWLYSAIKGLYFSNIHMQTTLHPSSSLTCDLFVSFPNWLPLNKWYPIIFDSKISNCYSYPQYLLYLEISQWMLLFFLIYLIIAIFTIISQCHNLFQKK
;
A
#
# COMPACT_ATOMS: atom_id res chain seq x y z
N MET A 1 -21.71 -10.90 12.33
CA MET A 1 -20.41 -10.21 12.20
C MET A 1 -20.42 -9.06 11.17
N LEU A 2 -20.98 -9.24 9.97
CA LEU A 2 -21.00 -8.21 8.91
C LEU A 2 -21.59 -6.84 9.33
N HIS A 3 -22.63 -6.83 10.17
CA HIS A 3 -23.24 -5.59 10.64
C HIS A 3 -22.28 -4.71 11.47
N ILE A 4 -21.37 -5.32 12.24
CA ILE A 4 -20.37 -4.61 13.03
C ILE A 4 -19.39 -3.88 12.11
N PHE A 5 -18.89 -4.57 11.07
CA PHE A 5 -18.02 -3.96 10.05
C PHE A 5 -18.70 -2.80 9.33
N TYR A 6 -20.00 -2.91 9.05
CA TYR A 6 -20.76 -1.81 8.46
C TYR A 6 -20.83 -0.58 9.37
N ILE A 7 -21.11 -0.76 10.67
CA ILE A 7 -21.13 0.32 11.65
C ILE A 7 -19.74 0.97 11.76
N TYR A 8 -18.69 0.18 11.87
CA TYR A 8 -17.32 0.69 11.92
C TYR A 8 -16.93 1.45 10.65
N SER A 9 -17.33 0.96 9.48
CA SER A 9 -17.07 1.63 8.20
C SER A 9 -17.77 2.99 8.07
N LYS A 10 -18.87 3.21 8.79
CA LYS A 10 -19.51 4.54 8.93
C LYS A 10 -18.79 5.46 9.91
N SER A 11 -17.98 4.92 10.82
CA SER A 11 -17.26 5.71 11.82
C SER A 11 -16.03 6.39 11.22
N ARG A 12 -15.81 7.67 11.56
CA ARG A 12 -14.57 8.37 11.18
C ARG A 12 -13.32 7.75 11.81
N LYS A 13 -13.48 7.14 13.00
CA LYS A 13 -12.38 6.51 13.74
C LYS A 13 -11.73 5.38 12.94
N PHE A 14 -12.52 4.55 12.28
CA PHE A 14 -11.99 3.45 11.45
C PHE A 14 -11.06 3.96 10.34
N TRP A 15 -11.51 4.98 9.60
CA TRP A 15 -10.71 5.60 8.54
C TRP A 15 -9.47 6.31 9.07
N ALA A 16 -9.57 6.98 10.23
CA ALA A 16 -8.43 7.60 10.89
C ALA A 16 -7.36 6.57 11.30
N ILE A 17 -7.76 5.39 11.81
CA ILE A 17 -6.84 4.30 12.16
C ILE A 17 -6.12 3.79 10.91
N LEU A 18 -6.84 3.61 9.80
CA LEU A 18 -6.27 3.17 8.53
C LEU A 18 -5.25 4.16 7.96
N ILE A 19 -5.56 5.47 8.02
CA ILE A 19 -4.63 6.53 7.64
C ILE A 19 -3.39 6.46 8.55
N CYS A 20 -3.59 6.42 9.87
CA CYS A 20 -2.50 6.38 10.84
C CYS A 20 -1.58 5.18 10.60
N SER A 21 -2.14 3.97 10.44
CA SER A 21 -1.35 2.76 10.21
C SER A 21 -0.57 2.80 8.90
N SER A 22 -1.17 3.29 7.80
CA SER A 22 -0.48 3.43 6.52
C SER A 22 0.66 4.45 6.57
N ILE A 23 0.44 5.60 7.22
CA ILE A 23 1.46 6.63 7.41
C ILE A 23 2.59 6.11 8.30
N SER A 24 2.29 5.39 9.39
CA SER A 24 3.31 4.79 10.25
C SER A 24 4.24 3.86 9.47
N LEU A 25 3.70 3.02 8.58
CA LEU A 25 4.51 2.14 7.72
C LEU A 25 5.39 2.93 6.76
N ILE A 26 4.86 3.99 6.13
CA ILE A 26 5.64 4.88 5.25
C ILE A 26 6.77 5.56 6.05
N SER A 27 6.47 6.07 7.24
CA SER A 27 7.45 6.71 8.12
C SER A 27 8.55 5.75 8.55
N ILE A 28 8.21 4.52 8.94
CA ILE A 28 9.20 3.48 9.28
C ILE A 28 10.08 3.18 8.06
N ALA A 29 9.51 3.07 6.87
CA ALA A 29 10.27 2.81 5.65
C ALA A 29 11.22 3.98 5.29
N LEU A 30 10.80 5.23 5.50
CA LEU A 30 11.63 6.42 5.28
C LEU A 30 12.74 6.53 6.34
N LEU A 31 12.42 6.28 7.60
CA LEU A 31 13.40 6.25 8.68
C LEU A 31 14.50 5.23 8.38
N ASN A 32 14.14 4.02 7.93
CA ASN A 32 15.14 3.03 7.54
C ASN A 32 16.01 3.51 6.36
N GLN A 33 15.44 4.22 5.37
CA GLN A 33 16.22 4.76 4.26
C GLN A 33 17.23 5.82 4.72
N PHE A 34 16.81 6.76 5.56
CA PHE A 34 17.69 7.84 6.03
C PHE A 34 18.72 7.36 7.05
N PHE A 35 18.32 6.44 7.94
CA PHE A 35 19.16 5.99 9.05
C PHE A 35 20.23 4.99 8.60
N PHE A 36 19.87 4.07 7.69
CA PHE A 36 20.80 3.05 7.19
C PHE A 36 21.45 3.42 5.85
N LEU A 37 21.17 4.62 5.30
CA LEU A 37 21.68 5.11 4.01
C LEU A 37 21.52 4.12 2.83
N LEU A 38 20.47 3.31 2.86
CA LEU A 38 20.20 2.35 1.79
C LEU A 38 19.61 3.05 0.58
N LYS A 39 20.09 2.68 -0.62
CA LYS A 39 19.50 3.15 -1.87
C LYS A 39 18.09 2.57 -2.04
N PRO A 40 17.11 3.37 -2.48
CA PRO A 40 15.75 2.90 -2.65
C PRO A 40 15.67 1.90 -3.80
N CYS A 41 15.05 0.75 -3.55
CA CYS A 41 14.78 -0.24 -4.60
C CYS A 41 13.51 0.14 -5.39
N ILE A 42 13.46 -0.17 -6.70
CA ILE A 42 12.29 0.13 -7.56
C ILE A 42 11.00 -0.50 -7.01
N LEU A 43 11.06 -1.75 -6.56
CA LEU A 43 9.92 -2.45 -5.95
C LEU A 43 9.46 -1.78 -4.65
N CYS A 44 10.39 -1.27 -3.84
CA CYS A 44 10.11 -0.53 -2.61
C CYS A 44 9.37 0.77 -2.90
N ILE A 45 9.76 1.47 -3.96
CA ILE A 45 9.08 2.70 -4.42
C ILE A 45 7.63 2.38 -4.80
N TYR A 46 7.39 1.32 -5.58
CA TYR A 46 6.03 0.92 -5.94
C TYR A 46 5.17 0.52 -4.72
N GLN A 47 5.75 -0.14 -3.73
CA GLN A 47 5.06 -0.44 -2.47
C GLN A 47 4.70 0.84 -1.71
N ARG A 48 5.59 1.82 -1.63
CA ARG A 48 5.29 3.13 -1.00
C ARG A 48 4.18 3.88 -1.73
N CYS A 49 4.21 3.89 -3.06
CA CYS A 49 3.11 4.46 -3.85
C CYS A 49 1.77 3.77 -3.56
N SER A 50 1.79 2.46 -3.35
CA SER A 50 0.61 1.69 -2.96
C SER A 50 0.12 2.11 -1.57
N LEU A 51 1.02 2.28 -0.58
CA LEU A 51 0.64 2.80 0.75
C LEU A 51 0.07 4.22 0.68
N PHE A 52 0.66 5.12 -0.12
CA PHE A 52 0.10 6.46 -0.35
C PHE A 52 -1.32 6.38 -0.93
N GLY A 53 -1.58 5.45 -1.84
CA GLY A 53 -2.93 5.19 -2.35
C GLY A 53 -3.92 4.80 -1.25
N ILE A 54 -3.50 3.97 -0.29
CA ILE A 54 -4.31 3.61 0.89
C ILE A 54 -4.56 4.83 1.78
N THR A 55 -3.55 5.65 2.02
CA THR A 55 -3.68 6.88 2.81
C THR A 55 -4.66 7.86 2.17
N ILE A 56 -4.56 8.07 0.85
CA ILE A 56 -5.46 8.95 0.09
C ILE A 56 -6.90 8.40 0.12
N ALA A 57 -7.08 7.10 -0.07
CA ALA A 57 -8.40 6.47 0.06
C ALA A 57 -9.02 6.71 1.44
N GLY A 58 -8.21 6.57 2.50
CA GLY A 58 -8.63 6.88 3.87
C GLY A 58 -9.02 8.34 4.06
N LEU A 59 -8.23 9.28 3.52
CA LEU A 59 -8.51 10.72 3.60
C LEU A 59 -9.84 11.08 2.90
N ILE A 60 -10.08 10.53 1.70
CA ILE A 60 -11.33 10.75 0.96
C ILE A 60 -12.53 10.27 1.80
N ALA A 61 -12.45 9.06 2.36
CA ALA A 61 -13.52 8.53 3.20
C ALA A 61 -13.73 9.30 4.53
N LEU A 62 -12.65 9.89 5.08
CA LEU A 62 -12.71 10.66 6.33
C LEU A 62 -13.54 11.95 6.19
N ILE A 63 -13.49 12.61 5.03
CA ILE A 63 -14.19 13.86 4.73
C ILE A 63 -15.71 13.67 4.91
N SER A 64 -16.30 12.65 4.25
CA SER A 64 -17.74 12.38 4.33
C SER A 64 -18.08 10.88 4.34
N PRO A 65 -17.94 10.19 5.50
CA PRO A 65 -18.24 8.77 5.60
C PRO A 65 -19.74 8.44 5.51
N LYS A 66 -20.61 9.46 5.62
CA LYS A 66 -22.08 9.32 5.53
C LYS A 66 -22.53 9.03 4.11
N THR A 67 -21.84 9.59 3.11
CA THR A 67 -22.19 9.39 1.70
C THR A 67 -21.76 8.02 1.21
N THR A 68 -22.72 7.17 0.84
CA THR A 68 -22.45 5.79 0.42
C THR A 68 -21.60 5.73 -0.85
N LEU A 69 -21.83 6.62 -1.82
CA LEU A 69 -21.05 6.69 -3.06
C LEU A 69 -19.58 7.01 -2.80
N LEU A 70 -19.29 8.04 -2.01
CA LEU A 70 -17.92 8.47 -1.72
C LEU A 70 -17.17 7.40 -0.91
N ARG A 71 -17.87 6.73 0.00
CA ARG A 71 -17.33 5.58 0.74
C ARG A 71 -17.01 4.42 -0.19
N LEU A 72 -17.92 4.06 -1.09
CA LEU A 72 -17.69 2.98 -2.07
C LEU A 72 -16.48 3.29 -2.96
N PHE A 73 -16.39 4.52 -3.45
CA PHE A 73 -15.27 4.99 -4.26
C PHE A 73 -13.94 4.90 -3.51
N SER A 74 -13.93 5.31 -2.24
CA SER A 74 -12.75 5.19 -1.38
C SER A 74 -12.34 3.73 -1.14
N ILE A 75 -13.31 2.84 -0.90
CA ILE A 75 -13.04 1.40 -0.74
C ILE A 75 -12.46 0.81 -2.04
N PHE A 76 -12.95 1.21 -3.21
CA PHE A 76 -12.38 0.77 -4.49
C PHE A 76 -10.92 1.21 -4.67
N ILE A 77 -10.59 2.46 -4.36
CA ILE A 77 -9.21 2.96 -4.42
C ILE A 77 -8.33 2.21 -3.43
N TRP A 78 -8.82 1.98 -2.21
CA TRP A 78 -8.10 1.22 -1.20
C TRP A 78 -7.83 -0.22 -1.67
N LEU A 79 -8.87 -0.90 -2.19
CA LEU A 79 -8.77 -2.28 -2.66
C LEU A 79 -7.81 -2.41 -3.85
N TYR A 80 -7.88 -1.49 -4.82
CA TYR A 80 -6.93 -1.45 -5.93
C TYR A 80 -5.49 -1.25 -5.45
N SER A 81 -5.27 -0.32 -4.52
CA SER A 81 -3.95 -0.03 -3.95
C SER A 81 -3.40 -1.21 -3.16
N ALA A 82 -4.25 -1.92 -2.40
CA ALA A 82 -3.85 -3.10 -1.64
C ALA A 82 -3.47 -4.27 -2.56
N ILE A 83 -4.22 -4.51 -3.64
CA ILE A 83 -3.89 -5.54 -4.64
C ILE A 83 -2.55 -5.24 -5.31
N LYS A 84 -2.35 -3.99 -5.77
CA LYS A 84 -1.08 -3.56 -6.37
C LYS A 84 0.08 -3.71 -5.38
N GLY A 85 -0.10 -3.28 -4.14
CA GLY A 85 0.90 -3.44 -3.08
C GLY A 85 1.28 -4.90 -2.86
N LEU A 86 0.29 -5.79 -2.75
CA LEU A 86 0.50 -7.23 -2.56
C LEU A 86 1.25 -7.85 -3.76
N TYR A 87 0.88 -7.48 -4.99
CA TYR A 87 1.57 -7.92 -6.20
C TYR A 87 3.06 -7.53 -6.18
N PHE A 88 3.37 -6.27 -5.90
CA PHE A 88 4.77 -5.81 -5.84
C PHE A 88 5.54 -6.42 -4.67
N SER A 89 4.90 -6.64 -3.51
CA SER A 89 5.52 -7.33 -2.38
C SER A 89 5.81 -8.80 -2.66
N ASN A 90 4.94 -9.49 -3.41
CA ASN A 90 5.19 -10.87 -3.80
C ASN A 90 6.38 -10.98 -4.77
N ILE A 91 6.45 -10.10 -5.77
CA ILE A 91 7.59 -10.03 -6.68
C ILE A 91 8.88 -9.73 -5.91
N HIS A 92 8.83 -8.80 -4.96
CA HIS A 92 9.98 -8.45 -4.14
C HIS A 92 10.48 -9.65 -3.34
N MET A 93 9.58 -10.36 -2.65
CA MET A 93 9.93 -11.59 -1.91
C MET A 93 10.54 -12.67 -2.82
N GLN A 94 9.96 -12.90 -4.00
CA GLN A 94 10.48 -13.87 -4.96
C GLN A 94 11.88 -13.50 -5.45
N THR A 95 12.11 -12.21 -5.73
CA THR A 95 13.40 -11.71 -6.20
C THR A 95 14.48 -11.88 -5.13
N THR A 96 14.14 -11.72 -3.85
CA THR A 96 15.10 -11.90 -2.75
C THR A 96 15.43 -13.36 -2.45
N LEU A 97 14.45 -14.26 -2.55
CA LEU A 97 14.64 -15.69 -2.29
C LEU A 97 15.29 -16.43 -3.46
N HIS A 98 14.96 -16.04 -4.68
CA HIS A 98 15.44 -16.67 -5.91
C HIS A 98 15.95 -15.58 -6.87
N PRO A 99 17.25 -15.23 -6.83
CA PRO A 99 17.90 -14.42 -7.86
C PRO A 99 17.92 -15.18 -9.19
N SER A 100 16.81 -15.23 -9.91
CA SER A 100 16.80 -15.70 -11.28
C SER A 100 17.08 -14.53 -12.22
N SER A 101 18.02 -14.74 -13.14
CA SER A 101 18.45 -13.76 -14.15
C SER A 101 17.37 -13.36 -15.16
N SER A 102 16.18 -13.97 -15.10
CA SER A 102 15.06 -13.75 -16.02
C SER A 102 14.11 -12.63 -15.58
N LEU A 103 14.21 -12.11 -14.35
CA LEU A 103 13.43 -10.95 -13.95
C LEU A 103 14.12 -9.67 -14.46
N THR A 104 13.66 -9.16 -15.61
CA THR A 104 14.12 -7.89 -16.17
C THR A 104 13.79 -6.76 -15.21
N CYS A 105 14.79 -6.34 -14.46
CA CYS A 105 14.65 -5.19 -13.60
C CYS A 105 14.83 -3.91 -14.38
N ASP A 106 13.74 -3.17 -14.52
CA ASP A 106 13.77 -1.83 -15.11
C ASP A 106 14.72 -0.96 -14.30
N LEU A 107 15.75 -0.42 -14.96
CA LEU A 107 16.73 0.47 -14.33
C LEU A 107 16.10 1.80 -13.86
N PHE A 108 14.86 2.07 -14.26
CA PHE A 108 14.13 3.30 -13.96
C PHE A 108 12.69 3.00 -13.59
N VAL A 109 12.17 3.75 -12.60
CA VAL A 109 10.75 3.69 -12.23
C VAL A 109 9.91 4.32 -13.34
N SER A 110 9.06 3.51 -13.97
CA SER A 110 8.14 3.89 -15.04
C SER A 110 6.83 4.40 -14.45
N PHE A 111 6.82 5.67 -14.03
CA PHE A 111 5.58 6.36 -13.66
C PHE A 111 4.80 6.81 -14.89
N PRO A 112 3.46 6.72 -14.87
CA PRO A 112 2.66 7.22 -15.98
C PRO A 112 2.79 8.74 -16.10
N ASN A 113 2.73 9.27 -17.33
CA ASN A 113 3.02 10.69 -17.62
C ASN A 113 2.18 11.70 -16.81
N TRP A 114 0.99 11.31 -16.35
CA TRP A 114 0.11 12.17 -15.54
C TRP A 114 0.53 12.27 -14.06
N LEU A 115 1.44 11.41 -13.58
CA LEU A 115 1.89 11.40 -12.19
C LEU A 115 3.41 11.15 -12.06
N PRO A 116 4.27 12.09 -12.51
CA PRO A 116 5.73 11.95 -12.45
C PRO A 116 6.25 12.19 -11.02
N LEU A 117 5.97 11.25 -10.11
CA LEU A 117 6.40 11.30 -8.69
C LEU A 117 7.92 11.45 -8.55
N ASN A 118 8.67 10.80 -9.45
CA ASN A 118 10.11 10.92 -9.57
C ASN A 118 10.59 12.36 -9.78
N LYS A 119 9.84 13.18 -10.54
CA LYS A 119 10.17 14.59 -10.76
C LYS A 119 9.69 15.49 -9.62
N TRP A 120 8.54 15.18 -9.03
CA TRP A 120 7.95 16.02 -7.98
C TRP A 120 8.70 15.92 -6.65
N TYR A 121 9.13 14.70 -6.28
CA TYR A 121 9.78 14.47 -5.00
C TYR A 121 11.01 13.56 -5.14
N PRO A 122 12.09 14.04 -5.77
CA PRO A 122 13.27 13.23 -6.07
C PRO A 122 13.95 12.67 -4.81
N ILE A 123 13.88 13.39 -3.68
CA ILE A 123 14.48 12.92 -2.42
C ILE A 123 13.92 11.54 -1.98
N ILE A 124 12.66 11.26 -2.31
CA ILE A 124 11.99 10.01 -1.92
C ILE A 124 11.97 9.00 -3.08
N PHE A 125 11.90 9.47 -4.33
CA PHE A 125 11.60 8.66 -5.51
C PHE A 125 12.72 8.57 -6.55
N ASP A 126 13.86 9.25 -6.36
CA ASP A 126 14.95 9.25 -7.32
C ASP A 126 15.81 7.97 -7.16
N SER A 127 15.59 7.02 -8.06
CA SER A 127 16.40 5.79 -8.18
C SER A 127 17.48 5.99 -9.25
N LYS A 128 18.44 6.90 -9.02
CA LYS A 128 19.61 7.01 -9.90
C LYS A 128 20.46 5.74 -9.77
N ILE A 129 20.29 4.79 -10.70
CA ILE A 129 20.94 3.47 -10.73
C ILE A 129 20.74 2.72 -9.39
N SER A 130 19.60 2.04 -9.25
CA SER A 130 19.42 1.05 -8.19
C SER A 130 19.54 -0.35 -8.79
N ASN A 131 20.51 -1.14 -8.31
CA ASN A 131 20.48 -2.59 -8.52
C ASN A 131 19.17 -3.08 -7.93
N CYS A 132 18.40 -3.88 -8.69
CA CYS A 132 17.23 -4.54 -8.14
C CYS A 132 17.57 -5.47 -6.97
N TYR A 133 18.83 -5.90 -6.92
CA TYR A 133 19.40 -6.63 -5.82
C TYR A 133 19.87 -5.67 -4.74
N SER A 134 19.00 -5.41 -3.76
CA SER A 134 19.39 -4.84 -2.47
C SER A 134 19.69 -5.97 -1.50
N TYR A 135 20.67 -5.78 -0.62
CA TYR A 135 20.91 -6.73 0.47
C TYR A 135 19.63 -6.88 1.30
N PRO A 136 19.15 -8.12 1.55
CA PRO A 136 17.99 -8.33 2.39
C PRO A 136 18.24 -7.75 3.78
N GLN A 137 17.37 -6.83 4.19
CA GLN A 137 17.31 -6.41 5.58
C GLN A 137 16.34 -7.30 6.32
N TYR A 138 16.82 -7.86 7.42
CA TYR A 138 16.02 -8.71 8.30
C TYR A 138 15.59 -7.93 9.54
N LEU A 139 14.32 -8.03 9.87
CA LEU A 139 13.73 -7.55 11.11
C LEU A 139 13.04 -8.74 11.79
N LEU A 140 13.52 -9.12 12.98
CA LEU A 140 13.02 -10.27 13.75
C LEU A 140 12.98 -11.56 12.90
N TYR A 141 14.13 -11.92 12.31
CA TYR A 141 14.32 -13.12 11.47
C TYR A 141 13.57 -13.13 10.13
N LEU A 142 12.57 -12.28 9.92
CA LEU A 142 11.90 -12.11 8.63
C LEU A 142 12.50 -10.97 7.82
N GLU A 143 12.47 -11.11 6.51
CA GLU A 143 12.84 -10.03 5.61
C GLU A 143 11.78 -8.92 5.65
N ILE A 144 12.20 -7.65 5.58
CA ILE A 144 11.27 -6.51 5.54
C ILE A 144 10.22 -6.65 4.41
N SER A 145 10.61 -7.24 3.28
CA SER A 145 9.70 -7.52 2.16
C SER A 145 8.55 -8.45 2.54
N GLN A 146 8.79 -9.43 3.41
CA GLN A 146 7.77 -10.36 3.90
C GLN A 146 6.79 -9.67 4.87
N TRP A 147 7.29 -8.79 5.74
CA TRP A 147 6.44 -7.98 6.60
C TRP A 147 5.49 -7.10 5.77
N MET A 148 6.00 -6.46 4.72
CA MET A 148 5.18 -5.64 3.83
C MET A 148 4.10 -6.45 3.13
N LEU A 149 4.42 -7.67 2.68
CA LEU A 149 3.44 -8.60 2.11
C LEU A 149 2.32 -8.90 3.11
N LEU A 150 2.68 -9.20 4.36
CA LEU A 150 1.71 -9.51 5.42
C LEU A 150 0.80 -8.31 5.72
N PHE A 151 1.34 -7.09 5.80
CA PHE A 151 0.54 -5.88 5.97
C PHE A 151 -0.41 -5.63 4.80
N PHE A 152 0.06 -5.75 3.55
CA PHE A 152 -0.82 -5.58 2.38
C PHE A 152 -1.92 -6.64 2.34
N LEU A 153 -1.63 -7.87 2.78
CA LEU A 153 -2.61 -8.95 2.86
C LEU A 153 -3.67 -8.65 3.92
N ILE A 154 -3.29 -8.15 5.09
CA ILE A 154 -4.23 -7.68 6.11
C ILE A 154 -5.10 -6.54 5.57
N TYR A 155 -4.50 -5.53 4.93
CA TYR A 155 -5.26 -4.42 4.35
C TYR A 155 -6.27 -4.90 3.30
N LEU A 156 -5.86 -5.85 2.45
CA LEU A 156 -6.72 -6.43 1.42
C LEU A 156 -7.90 -7.19 2.05
N ILE A 157 -7.66 -8.03 3.05
CA ILE A 157 -8.73 -8.76 3.76
C ILE A 157 -9.75 -7.78 4.36
N ILE A 158 -9.29 -6.75 5.07
CA ILE A 158 -10.19 -5.76 5.68
C ILE A 158 -10.96 -4.98 4.59
N ALA A 159 -10.33 -4.66 3.46
CA ALA A 159 -10.99 -4.01 2.33
C ALA A 159 -12.10 -4.91 1.72
N ILE A 160 -11.85 -6.21 1.57
CA ILE A 160 -12.84 -7.17 1.08
C ILE A 160 -14.01 -7.31 2.08
N PHE A 161 -13.72 -7.47 3.37
CA PHE A 161 -14.80 -7.56 4.37
C PHE A 161 -15.64 -6.29 4.43
N THR A 162 -15.01 -5.12 4.32
CA THR A 162 -15.73 -3.85 4.28
C THR A 162 -16.56 -3.72 3.01
N ILE A 163 -16.06 -4.08 1.82
CA ILE A 163 -16.86 -3.99 0.58
C ILE A 163 -18.07 -4.93 0.61
N ILE A 164 -17.89 -6.18 1.08
CA ILE A 164 -18.98 -7.15 1.22
C ILE A 164 -20.06 -6.63 2.18
N SER A 165 -19.64 -6.05 3.32
CA SER A 165 -20.59 -5.46 4.28
C SER A 165 -21.40 -4.30 3.69
N GLN A 166 -20.81 -3.53 2.77
CA GLN A 166 -21.47 -2.42 2.09
C GLN A 166 -22.45 -2.91 1.03
N CYS A 167 -22.05 -3.88 0.21
CA CYS A 167 -22.92 -4.47 -0.80
C CYS A 167 -24.13 -5.16 -0.17
N HIS A 168 -23.94 -5.95 0.88
CA HIS A 168 -25.05 -6.64 1.56
C HIS A 168 -26.12 -5.67 2.09
N ASN A 169 -25.68 -4.55 2.66
CA ASN A 169 -26.61 -3.56 3.22
C ASN A 169 -27.27 -2.67 2.15
N LEU A 170 -26.63 -2.49 0.99
CA LEU A 170 -27.26 -1.88 -0.18
C LEU A 170 -28.38 -2.75 -0.74
N PHE A 171 -28.18 -4.08 -0.80
CA PHE A 171 -29.19 -5.02 -1.27
C PHE A 171 -30.39 -5.14 -0.32
N GLN A 172 -30.19 -5.13 1.00
CA GLN A 172 -31.30 -5.18 1.97
C GLN A 172 -32.19 -3.93 1.97
N LYS A 173 -31.74 -2.82 1.38
CA LYS A 173 -32.49 -1.56 1.34
C LYS A 173 -33.41 -1.43 0.12
N LYS A 174 -33.41 -2.42 -0.76
CA LYS A 174 -34.18 -2.47 -2.01
C LYS A 174 -35.23 -3.56 -1.92
#